data_AF-A0A957VPD8-F1
#
_entry.id   AF-A0A957VPD8-F1
#
_cell.length_a   1.000
_cell.length_b   1.000
_cell.length_c   1.000
_cell.angle_alpha   90.00
_cell.angle_beta   90.00
_cell.angle_gamma   90.00
#
_symmetry.space_group_name_H-M   'P 1'
#
loop_
_entity.id
_entity.type
_entity.pdbx_description
1 polymer ?
#
loop_
_entity_poly.entity_id
_entity_poly.type
_entity_poly.pdbx_seq_one_letter_code
_entity_poly.pdbx_strand_id
1 'polypeptide(L)'
;LDLTKHDVRFVEDNWESPALGAWGLGWEVWLDGQEITQFTYFQQSGSLTLDPVSVEITYGLDRIVMYLQNKQQVWDIDVDGVHTFDEIYRPAEVEHCVYNFELADVTRLKTLYEIYQAEAQACIDRGLVIPAHDFVLRQSHTFNLLDARGAIGVTERAKFFAGMRRQARAVSELYVQQREREEFPWLKNGARDPEGSPGREADEAASLQSSNLESPAISGPQDFLLELGSEELPPQDVVDGIAQLEEKLATLFKDAKLAYTDLRVTGTTRRLVAFVTGLAARQEDEVVEKRGP
;
A
#
# COMPACT_ATOMS: atom_id res chain seq x y z
N LEU A 1 -1.35 -1.49 22.66
CA LEU A 1 -0.03 -0.84 22.65
C LEU A 1 -0.14 0.48 23.41
N ASP A 2 0.56 0.64 24.53
CA ASP A 2 0.54 1.89 25.29
C ASP A 2 1.70 2.78 24.84
N LEU A 3 1.42 3.70 23.91
CA LEU A 3 2.46 4.52 23.28
C LEU A 3 3.24 5.39 24.29
N THR A 4 2.74 5.59 25.51
CA THR A 4 3.47 6.34 26.55
C THR A 4 4.61 5.54 27.19
N LYS A 5 4.62 4.22 26.99
CA LYS A 5 5.62 3.28 27.52
C LYS A 5 6.61 2.82 26.47
N HIS A 6 6.45 3.25 25.22
CA HIS A 6 7.21 2.76 24.07
C HIS A 6 7.86 3.93 23.33
N ASP A 7 9.08 3.71 22.87
CA ASP A 7 9.82 4.66 22.06
C ASP A 7 9.39 4.49 20.59
N VAL A 8 8.54 5.40 20.12
CA VAL A 8 8.07 5.43 18.73
C VAL A 8 8.80 6.53 17.98
N ARG A 9 9.46 6.16 16.90
CA ARG A 9 10.23 7.10 16.06
C ARG A 9 9.78 7.01 14.62
N PHE A 10 9.61 8.17 14.00
CA PHE A 10 9.42 8.31 12.56
C PHE A 10 10.78 8.70 11.97
N VAL A 11 11.37 7.78 11.21
CA VAL A 11 12.67 7.96 10.57
C VAL A 11 12.40 8.19 9.09
N GLU A 12 12.85 9.32 8.54
CA GLU A 12 12.67 9.63 7.11
C GLU A 12 13.34 8.54 6.25
N ASP A 13 12.56 7.94 5.36
CA ASP A 13 13.06 7.00 4.35
C ASP A 13 12.19 7.06 3.09
N ASN A 14 12.82 7.28 1.95
CA ASN A 14 12.12 7.40 0.67
C ASN A 14 12.00 6.02 0.04
N TRP A 15 10.81 5.72 -0.47
CA TRP A 15 10.53 4.43 -1.08
C TRP A 15 10.61 4.52 -2.61
N GLU A 16 11.28 3.57 -3.24
CA GLU A 16 11.26 3.37 -4.70
C GLU A 16 11.07 1.89 -5.03
N SER A 17 10.20 1.60 -6.01
CA SER A 17 10.16 0.33 -6.72
C SER A 17 10.54 0.52 -8.18
N PRO A 18 11.81 0.23 -8.55
CA PRO A 18 12.28 0.44 -9.90
C PRO A 18 11.57 -0.40 -10.96
N ALA A 19 11.06 -1.57 -10.59
CA ALA A 19 10.35 -2.45 -11.52
C ALA A 19 8.93 -1.94 -11.81
N LEU A 20 8.30 -1.24 -10.87
CA LEU A 20 6.95 -0.68 -11.03
C LEU A 20 6.97 0.76 -11.56
N GLY A 21 8.14 1.41 -11.55
CA GLY A 21 8.22 2.84 -11.85
C GLY A 21 7.42 3.66 -10.83
N ALA A 22 7.43 3.22 -9.57
CA ALA A 22 6.73 3.84 -8.48
C ALA A 22 7.74 4.38 -7.47
N TRP A 23 7.48 5.56 -6.91
CA TRP A 23 8.27 6.13 -5.83
C TRP A 23 7.44 7.10 -4.99
N GLY A 24 7.87 7.29 -3.75
CA GLY A 24 7.22 8.18 -2.81
C GLY A 24 8.16 8.64 -1.71
N LEU A 25 7.77 9.73 -1.05
CA LEU A 25 8.42 10.21 0.17
C LEU A 25 7.80 9.47 1.35
N GLY A 26 8.56 9.21 2.40
CA GLY A 26 8.07 8.33 3.44
C GLY A 26 8.80 8.39 4.77
N TRP A 27 8.28 7.58 5.68
CA TRP A 27 8.88 7.33 6.99
C TRP A 27 8.80 5.85 7.31
N GLU A 28 9.90 5.31 7.80
CA GLU A 28 9.89 4.10 8.60
C GLU A 28 9.44 4.43 10.02
N VAL A 29 8.50 3.67 10.56
CA VAL A 29 8.06 3.78 11.95
C VAL A 29 8.73 2.69 12.76
N TRP A 30 9.55 3.11 13.71
CA TRP A 30 10.28 2.25 14.62
C TRP A 30 9.62 2.24 15.99
N LEU A 31 9.42 1.05 16.56
CA LEU A 31 8.92 0.81 17.90
C LEU A 31 9.99 0.05 18.70
N ASP A 32 10.53 0.67 19.75
CA ASP A 32 11.53 0.08 20.64
C ASP A 32 12.75 -0.54 19.89
N GLY A 33 13.14 0.08 18.78
CA GLY A 33 14.30 -0.35 17.98
C GLY A 33 14.00 -1.40 16.91
N GLN A 34 12.73 -1.68 16.61
CA GLN A 34 12.30 -2.48 15.47
C GLN A 34 11.36 -1.69 14.57
N GLU A 35 11.63 -1.66 13.26
CA GLU A 35 10.73 -1.09 12.25
C GLU A 35 9.43 -1.92 12.19
N ILE A 36 8.27 -1.29 12.37
CA ILE A 36 6.96 -1.97 12.42
C ILE A 36 5.98 -1.50 11.35
N THR A 37 6.18 -0.31 10.76
CA THR A 37 5.28 0.26 9.75
C THR A 37 6.07 1.12 8.77
N GLN A 38 5.68 1.10 7.49
CA GLN A 38 6.16 2.05 6.48
C GLN A 38 5.03 3.01 6.09
N PHE A 39 5.31 4.30 6.07
CA PHE A 39 4.48 5.32 5.44
C PHE A 39 5.09 5.70 4.09
N THR A 40 4.29 5.71 3.04
CA THR A 40 4.74 6.13 1.70
C THR A 40 3.69 7.03 1.06
N TYR A 41 4.07 8.27 0.73
CA TYR A 41 3.27 9.22 -0.03
C TYR A 41 3.69 9.15 -1.50
N PHE A 42 2.96 8.36 -2.28
CA PHE A 42 3.29 8.09 -3.68
C PHE A 42 3.19 9.33 -4.55
N GLN A 43 4.32 9.72 -5.12
CA GLN A 43 4.40 10.79 -6.12
C GLN A 43 4.18 10.22 -7.52
N GLN A 44 4.67 9.01 -7.76
CA GLN A 44 4.48 8.29 -9.01
C GLN A 44 4.13 6.82 -8.77
N SER A 45 3.31 6.26 -9.66
CA SER A 45 3.07 4.83 -9.80
C SER A 45 2.91 4.47 -11.27
N GLY A 46 3.49 3.36 -11.71
CA GLY A 46 3.44 2.97 -13.12
C GLY A 46 4.15 3.97 -14.05
N SER A 47 5.12 4.74 -13.54
CA SER A 47 5.74 5.90 -14.22
C SER A 47 4.77 7.03 -14.56
N LEU A 48 3.60 7.08 -13.91
CA LEU A 48 2.63 8.16 -14.00
C LEU A 48 2.64 8.96 -12.70
N THR A 49 2.57 10.28 -12.81
CA THR A 49 2.38 11.15 -11.65
C THR A 49 0.98 10.98 -11.10
N LEU A 50 0.87 10.81 -9.78
CA LEU A 50 -0.42 10.63 -9.11
C LEU A 50 -1.03 11.98 -8.75
N ASP A 51 -2.34 12.09 -8.96
CA ASP A 51 -3.17 13.21 -8.51
C ASP A 51 -4.55 12.67 -8.11
N PRO A 52 -4.93 12.70 -6.82
CA PRO A 52 -4.14 13.18 -5.69
C PRO A 52 -2.99 12.23 -5.30
N VAL A 53 -2.02 12.74 -4.53
CA VAL A 53 -0.98 11.93 -3.88
C VAL A 53 -1.66 10.90 -2.97
N SER A 54 -1.39 9.62 -3.21
CA SER A 54 -1.92 8.52 -2.40
C SER A 54 -0.96 8.21 -1.25
N VAL A 55 -1.49 7.96 -0.06
CA VAL A 55 -0.73 7.47 1.09
C VAL A 55 -0.91 5.96 1.23
N GLU A 56 0.20 5.25 1.36
CA GLU A 56 0.25 3.84 1.74
C GLU A 56 0.80 3.73 3.16
N ILE A 57 0.14 2.91 3.98
CA ILE A 57 0.57 2.57 5.33
C ILE A 57 0.69 1.05 5.40
N THR A 58 1.91 0.55 5.46
CA THR A 58 2.22 -0.88 5.38
C THR A 58 2.67 -1.37 6.75
N TYR A 59 1.89 -2.26 7.38
CA TYR A 59 2.16 -2.80 8.71
C TYR A 59 2.94 -4.11 8.64
N GLY A 60 4.07 -4.19 9.35
CA GLY A 60 4.77 -5.43 9.64
C GLY A 60 4.06 -6.21 10.74
N LEU A 61 2.98 -6.92 10.38
CA LEU A 61 2.08 -7.59 11.33
C LEU A 61 2.83 -8.50 12.30
N ASP A 62 3.76 -9.33 11.81
CA ASP A 62 4.51 -10.27 12.65
C ASP A 62 5.33 -9.55 13.73
N ARG A 63 5.98 -8.43 13.37
CA ARG A 63 6.77 -7.60 14.29
C ARG A 63 5.86 -6.94 15.34
N ILE A 64 4.70 -6.44 14.94
CA ILE A 64 3.69 -5.87 15.86
C ILE A 64 3.16 -6.95 16.81
N VAL A 65 2.86 -8.15 16.32
CA VAL A 65 2.34 -9.25 17.14
C VAL A 65 3.41 -9.75 18.11
N MET A 66 4.66 -9.90 17.67
CA MET A 66 5.80 -10.20 18.55
C MET A 66 5.86 -9.23 19.72
N TYR A 67 5.69 -7.93 19.43
CA TYR A 67 5.66 -6.90 20.44
C TYR A 67 4.49 -7.09 21.44
N LEU A 68 3.27 -7.24 20.92
CA LEU A 68 2.06 -7.37 21.73
C LEU A 68 2.07 -8.62 22.62
N GLN A 69 2.70 -9.70 22.16
CA GLN A 69 2.82 -10.97 22.89
C GLN A 69 4.12 -11.08 23.69
N ASN A 70 4.96 -10.04 23.69
CA ASN A 70 6.27 -10.02 24.34
C ASN A 70 7.18 -11.20 23.91
N LYS A 71 7.23 -11.47 22.61
CA LYS A 71 8.05 -12.52 21.97
C LYS A 71 9.27 -11.92 21.28
N GLN A 72 10.39 -12.64 21.36
CA GLN A 72 11.66 -12.21 20.76
C GLN A 72 11.86 -12.74 19.34
N GLN A 73 11.13 -13.79 18.96
CA GLN A 73 11.22 -14.41 17.65
C GLN A 73 9.83 -14.64 17.08
N VAL A 74 9.69 -14.55 15.75
CA VAL A 74 8.44 -14.79 15.04
C VAL A 74 7.89 -16.21 15.29
N TRP A 75 8.78 -17.19 15.42
CA TRP A 75 8.43 -18.59 15.66
C TRP A 75 7.67 -18.81 16.98
N ASP A 76 7.90 -17.95 17.97
CA ASP A 76 7.29 -18.07 19.30
C ASP A 76 5.92 -17.37 19.38
N ILE A 77 5.45 -16.76 18.29
CA ILE A 77 4.12 -16.14 18.21
C ILE A 77 3.06 -17.22 18.44
N ASP A 78 2.15 -16.94 19.34
CA ASP A 78 0.92 -17.69 19.54
C ASP A 78 -0.12 -17.24 18.51
N VAL A 79 -0.61 -18.18 17.69
CA VAL A 79 -1.50 -17.86 16.56
C VAL A 79 -2.97 -17.95 16.97
N ASP A 80 -3.34 -18.90 17.84
CA ASP A 80 -4.74 -19.20 18.17
C ASP A 80 -4.98 -19.62 19.64
N GLY A 81 -4.00 -19.47 20.52
CA GLY A 81 -4.01 -19.91 21.91
C GLY A 81 -3.60 -21.38 22.11
N VAL A 82 -3.35 -22.12 21.02
CA VAL A 82 -3.02 -23.55 21.03
C VAL A 82 -1.74 -23.83 20.26
N HIS A 83 -1.56 -23.20 19.09
CA HIS A 83 -0.47 -23.44 18.17
C HIS A 83 0.46 -22.24 18.06
N THR A 84 1.73 -22.54 17.84
CA THR A 84 2.76 -21.54 17.55
C THR A 84 2.91 -21.30 16.05
N PHE A 85 3.42 -20.12 15.68
CA PHE A 85 3.77 -19.79 14.30
C PHE A 85 4.77 -20.81 13.73
N ASP A 86 5.65 -21.34 14.59
CA ASP A 86 6.58 -22.42 14.26
C ASP A 86 5.89 -23.66 13.68
N GLU A 87 4.91 -24.18 14.40
CA GLU A 87 4.20 -25.41 14.06
C GLU A 87 3.43 -25.28 12.74
N ILE A 88 2.99 -24.06 12.41
CA ILE A 88 2.20 -23.79 11.21
C ILE A 88 3.11 -23.50 10.01
N TYR A 89 4.15 -22.68 10.16
CA TYR A 89 4.86 -22.08 9.03
C TYR A 89 6.32 -22.54 8.87
N ARG A 90 7.00 -23.06 9.90
CA ARG A 90 8.42 -23.45 9.77
C ARG A 90 8.65 -24.46 8.64
N PRO A 91 7.86 -25.55 8.48
CA PRO A 91 8.12 -26.51 7.40
C PRO A 91 8.07 -25.85 6.02
N ALA A 92 7.05 -25.03 5.76
CA ALA A 92 6.88 -24.32 4.49
C ALA A 92 8.02 -23.32 4.25
N GLU A 93 8.45 -22.58 5.27
CA GLU A 93 9.56 -21.62 5.14
C GLU A 93 10.87 -22.32 4.78
N VAL A 94 11.17 -23.45 5.43
CA VAL A 94 12.37 -24.25 5.15
C VAL A 94 12.31 -24.80 3.72
N GLU A 95 11.18 -25.35 3.30
CA GLU A 95 10.98 -25.84 1.93
C GLU A 95 11.15 -24.73 0.89
N HIS A 96 10.60 -23.54 1.14
CA HIS A 96 10.79 -22.37 0.28
C HIS A 96 12.23 -21.91 0.23
N CYS A 97 12.95 -21.86 1.35
CA CYS A 97 14.37 -21.52 1.37
C CYS A 97 15.20 -22.50 0.52
N VAL A 98 15.03 -23.80 0.75
CA VAL A 98 15.73 -24.84 -0.01
C VAL A 98 15.43 -24.71 -1.50
N TYR A 99 14.15 -24.51 -1.88
CA TYR A 99 13.81 -24.33 -3.27
C TYR A 99 14.42 -23.05 -3.87
N ASN A 100 14.19 -21.90 -3.23
CA ASN A 100 14.57 -20.58 -3.74
C ASN A 100 16.09 -20.40 -3.84
N PHE A 101 16.86 -20.97 -2.91
CA PHE A 101 18.31 -20.78 -2.86
C PHE A 101 19.10 -21.92 -3.50
N GLU A 102 18.57 -23.15 -3.56
CA GLU A 102 19.36 -24.32 -3.96
C GLU A 102 18.77 -25.03 -5.19
N LEU A 103 17.48 -25.37 -5.15
CA LEU A 103 16.90 -26.33 -6.10
C LEU A 103 16.22 -25.72 -7.33
N ALA A 104 15.82 -24.45 -7.29
CA ALA A 104 15.06 -23.87 -8.39
C ALA A 104 15.87 -23.90 -9.69
N ASP A 105 15.26 -24.49 -10.73
CA ASP A 105 15.88 -24.67 -12.04
C ASP A 105 15.94 -23.33 -12.77
N VAL A 106 17.15 -22.77 -12.85
CA VAL A 106 17.43 -21.48 -13.48
C VAL A 106 17.03 -21.46 -14.95
N THR A 107 17.23 -22.55 -15.69
CA THR A 107 16.91 -22.60 -17.13
C THR A 107 15.40 -22.51 -17.32
N ARG A 108 14.65 -23.32 -16.56
CA ARG A 108 13.18 -23.31 -16.61
C ARG A 108 12.62 -21.96 -16.15
N LEU A 109 13.17 -21.35 -15.10
CA LEU A 109 12.75 -20.04 -14.64
C LEU A 109 13.01 -18.95 -15.70
N LYS A 110 14.14 -18.99 -16.41
CA LYS A 110 14.40 -18.07 -17.54
C LYS A 110 13.37 -18.25 -18.66
N THR A 111 13.05 -19.50 -19.03
CA THR A 111 11.98 -19.78 -20.01
C THR A 111 10.62 -19.25 -19.54
N LEU A 112 10.25 -19.46 -18.27
CA LEU A 112 9.00 -18.97 -17.72
C LEU A 112 8.93 -17.44 -17.74
N TYR A 113 10.03 -16.77 -17.38
CA TYR A 113 10.11 -15.32 -17.45
C TYR A 113 9.84 -14.82 -18.88
N GLU A 114 10.50 -15.41 -19.88
CA GLU A 114 10.31 -15.04 -21.29
C GLU A 114 8.86 -15.28 -21.76
N ILE A 115 8.26 -16.39 -21.35
CA ILE A 115 6.85 -16.70 -21.65
C ILE A 115 5.92 -15.65 -21.02
N TYR A 116 6.07 -15.36 -19.73
CA TYR A 116 5.24 -14.37 -19.04
C TYR A 116 5.42 -12.97 -19.63
N GLN A 117 6.65 -12.61 -19.98
CA GLN A 117 6.93 -11.36 -20.65
C GLN A 117 6.22 -11.26 -22.00
N ALA A 118 6.24 -12.32 -22.81
CA ALA A 118 5.58 -12.35 -24.11
C ALA A 118 4.05 -12.28 -23.97
N GLU A 119 3.46 -13.01 -23.01
CA GLU A 119 2.03 -12.98 -22.75
C GLU A 119 1.55 -11.62 -22.20
N ALA A 120 2.32 -11.01 -21.30
CA ALA A 120 2.06 -9.64 -20.85
C ALA A 120 2.02 -8.67 -22.04
N GLN A 121 3.02 -8.74 -22.93
CA GLN A 121 3.06 -7.90 -24.13
C GLN A 121 1.88 -8.17 -25.06
N ALA A 122 1.54 -9.44 -25.30
CA ALA A 122 0.41 -9.83 -26.12
C ALA A 122 -0.93 -9.30 -25.58
N CYS A 123 -1.10 -9.24 -24.26
CA CYS A 123 -2.27 -8.66 -23.60
C CYS A 123 -2.28 -7.12 -23.72
N ILE A 124 -1.13 -6.46 -23.51
CA ILE A 124 -0.95 -5.01 -23.71
C ILE A 124 -1.35 -4.62 -25.13
N ASP A 125 -0.83 -5.32 -26.15
CA ASP A 125 -1.11 -5.05 -27.57
C ASP A 125 -2.61 -5.17 -27.92
N ARG A 126 -3.36 -5.94 -27.13
CA ARG A 126 -4.82 -6.14 -27.26
C ARG A 126 -5.65 -5.26 -26.34
N GLY A 127 -5.02 -4.41 -25.52
CA GLY A 127 -5.69 -3.54 -24.56
C GLY A 127 -6.31 -4.27 -23.35
N LEU A 128 -5.83 -5.48 -23.03
CA LEU A 128 -6.31 -6.31 -21.92
C LEU A 128 -5.50 -6.01 -20.65
N VAL A 129 -5.93 -5.02 -19.88
CA VAL A 129 -5.20 -4.49 -18.71
C VAL A 129 -4.98 -5.52 -17.60
N ILE A 130 -6.06 -6.12 -17.07
CA ILE A 130 -5.95 -7.03 -15.91
C ILE A 130 -5.10 -8.27 -16.23
N PRO A 131 -5.32 -8.98 -17.37
CA PRO A 131 -4.44 -10.10 -17.73
C PRO A 131 -2.99 -9.69 -17.93
N ALA A 132 -2.73 -8.52 -18.54
CA ALA A 132 -1.37 -8.02 -18.69
C ALA A 132 -0.70 -7.77 -17.33
N HIS A 133 -1.42 -7.17 -16.39
CA HIS A 133 -0.94 -6.94 -15.02
C HIS A 133 -0.58 -8.26 -14.32
N ASP A 134 -1.44 -9.28 -14.40
CA ASP A 134 -1.19 -10.59 -13.79
C ASP A 134 0.11 -11.24 -14.33
N PHE A 135 0.37 -11.13 -15.63
CA PHE A 135 1.62 -11.64 -16.21
C PHE A 135 2.84 -10.83 -15.78
N VAL A 136 2.72 -9.51 -15.60
CA VAL A 136 3.80 -8.68 -15.02
C VAL A 136 4.10 -9.10 -13.58
N LEU A 137 3.09 -9.44 -12.77
CA LEU A 137 3.30 -9.96 -11.41
C LEU A 137 4.03 -11.31 -11.42
N ARG A 138 3.63 -12.24 -12.30
CA ARG A 138 4.31 -13.54 -12.46
C ARG A 138 5.76 -13.37 -12.92
N GLN A 139 5.99 -12.43 -13.82
CA GLN A 139 7.32 -12.06 -14.28
C GLN A 139 8.19 -11.52 -13.13
N SER A 140 7.64 -10.63 -12.29
CA SER A 140 8.30 -10.09 -11.10
C SER A 140 8.67 -11.18 -10.10
N HIS A 141 7.74 -12.09 -9.78
CA HIS A 141 8.02 -13.21 -8.90
C HIS A 141 9.08 -14.15 -9.47
N THR A 142 9.01 -14.47 -10.76
CA THR A 142 10.00 -15.33 -11.42
C THR A 142 11.40 -14.70 -11.41
N PHE A 143 11.47 -13.37 -11.58
CA PHE A 143 12.71 -12.63 -11.41
C PHE A 143 13.27 -12.76 -9.99
N ASN A 144 12.43 -12.62 -8.96
CA ASN A 144 12.88 -12.76 -7.56
C ASN A 144 13.47 -14.16 -7.28
N LEU A 145 12.88 -15.22 -7.85
CA LEU A 145 13.44 -16.58 -7.75
C LEU A 145 14.80 -16.69 -8.46
N LEU A 146 14.94 -16.11 -9.65
CA LEU A 146 16.22 -16.08 -10.36
C LEU A 146 17.29 -15.29 -9.60
N ASP A 147 16.91 -14.18 -8.97
CA ASP A 147 17.80 -13.33 -8.17
C ASP A 147 18.24 -14.04 -6.89
N ALA A 148 17.31 -14.70 -6.19
CA ALA A 148 17.59 -15.54 -5.01
C ALA A 148 18.53 -16.71 -5.34
N ARG A 149 18.40 -17.30 -6.53
CA ARG A 149 19.35 -18.32 -7.01
C ARG A 149 20.74 -17.77 -7.35
N GLY A 150 20.95 -16.46 -7.28
CA GLY A 150 22.21 -15.81 -7.67
C GLY A 150 22.50 -15.95 -9.16
N ALA A 151 21.48 -16.20 -9.98
CA ALA A 151 21.63 -16.48 -11.41
C ALA A 151 21.65 -15.21 -12.28
N ILE A 152 21.41 -14.04 -11.68
CA ILE A 152 21.29 -12.75 -12.35
C ILE A 152 22.48 -11.86 -11.98
N GLY A 153 23.26 -11.45 -12.98
CA GLY A 153 24.33 -10.47 -12.78
C GLY A 153 23.80 -9.03 -12.67
N VAL A 154 24.61 -8.10 -12.15
CA VAL A 154 24.22 -6.68 -11.97
C VAL A 154 23.69 -6.04 -13.25
N THR A 155 24.38 -6.24 -14.38
CA THR A 155 23.96 -5.71 -15.69
C THR A 155 22.68 -6.36 -16.20
N GLU A 156 22.48 -7.64 -15.89
CA GLU A 156 21.28 -8.39 -16.29
C GLU A 156 20.07 -7.90 -15.48
N ARG A 157 20.25 -7.69 -14.16
CA ARG A 157 19.24 -7.13 -13.25
C ARG A 157 18.68 -5.80 -13.75
N ALA A 158 19.54 -4.89 -14.20
CA ALA A 158 19.09 -3.62 -14.77
C ALA A 158 18.21 -3.80 -16.02
N LYS A 159 18.49 -4.79 -16.88
CA LYS A 159 17.66 -5.12 -18.05
C LYS A 159 16.30 -5.69 -17.65
N PHE A 160 16.30 -6.59 -16.66
CA PHE A 160 15.07 -7.14 -16.07
C PHE A 160 14.15 -6.02 -15.56
N PHE A 161 14.68 -5.11 -14.72
CA PHE A 161 13.94 -3.97 -14.19
C PHE A 161 13.46 -3.02 -15.28
N ALA A 162 14.30 -2.68 -16.26
CA ALA A 162 13.88 -1.84 -17.37
C ALA A 162 12.75 -2.50 -18.19
N GLY A 163 12.79 -3.82 -18.38
CA GLY A 163 11.73 -4.58 -19.05
C GLY A 163 10.40 -4.52 -18.30
N MET A 164 10.42 -4.88 -17.01
CA MET A 164 9.24 -4.82 -16.15
C MET A 164 8.67 -3.41 -16.05
N ARG A 165 9.52 -2.39 -15.87
CA ARG A 165 9.09 -0.98 -15.81
C ARG A 165 8.36 -0.54 -17.07
N ARG A 166 8.83 -0.95 -18.26
CA ARG A 166 8.14 -0.64 -19.53
C ARG A 166 6.75 -1.27 -19.58
N GLN A 167 6.62 -2.54 -19.17
CA GLN A 167 5.32 -3.24 -19.20
C GLN A 167 4.38 -2.70 -18.12
N ALA A 168 4.85 -2.47 -16.90
CA ALA A 168 4.09 -1.86 -15.82
C ALA A 168 3.57 -0.47 -16.22
N ARG A 169 4.41 0.35 -16.87
CA ARG A 169 4.00 1.63 -17.44
C ARG A 169 2.90 1.47 -18.49
N ALA A 170 3.10 0.59 -19.47
CA ALA A 170 2.11 0.38 -20.53
C ALA A 170 0.76 -0.11 -19.97
N VAL A 171 0.78 -1.00 -18.98
CA VAL A 171 -0.43 -1.45 -18.27
C VAL A 171 -1.11 -0.29 -17.55
N SER A 172 -0.35 0.57 -16.87
CA SER A 172 -0.88 1.74 -16.16
C SER A 172 -1.49 2.77 -17.11
N GLU A 173 -0.82 3.07 -18.23
CA GLU A 173 -1.35 3.94 -19.29
C GLU A 173 -2.64 3.37 -19.90
N LEU A 174 -2.68 2.07 -20.19
CA LEU A 174 -3.89 1.40 -20.70
C LEU A 174 -5.03 1.42 -19.68
N TYR A 175 -4.73 1.25 -18.39
CA TYR A 175 -5.73 1.36 -17.32
C TYR A 175 -6.33 2.75 -17.30
N VAL A 176 -5.52 3.81 -17.28
CA VAL A 176 -6.00 5.19 -17.32
C VAL A 176 -6.86 5.43 -18.56
N GLN A 177 -6.45 4.97 -19.74
CA GLN A 177 -7.25 5.07 -20.96
C GLN A 177 -8.58 4.32 -20.89
N GLN A 178 -8.64 3.16 -20.21
CA GLN A 178 -9.90 2.47 -19.95
C GLN A 178 -10.82 3.33 -19.07
N ARG A 179 -10.27 3.91 -17.99
CA ARG A 179 -11.02 4.80 -17.11
C ARG A 179 -11.49 6.08 -17.81
N GLU A 180 -10.69 6.65 -18.71
CA GLU A 180 -11.08 7.79 -19.54
C GLU A 180 -12.26 7.45 -20.47
N ARG A 181 -12.24 6.28 -21.13
CA ARG A 181 -13.34 5.83 -21.99
C ARG A 181 -14.64 5.61 -21.23
N GLU A 182 -14.54 5.24 -19.96
CA GLU A 182 -15.67 5.12 -19.04
C GLU A 182 -16.08 6.49 -18.44
N GLU A 183 -15.46 7.58 -18.89
CA GLU A 183 -15.65 8.96 -18.41
C GLU A 183 -15.37 9.11 -16.91
N PHE A 184 -14.36 8.39 -16.41
CA PHE A 184 -13.99 8.33 -15.00
C PHE A 184 -15.21 8.22 -14.09
N PRO A 185 -15.91 7.08 -14.08
CA PRO A 185 -17.24 6.97 -13.48
C PRO A 185 -17.25 7.27 -11.96
N TRP A 186 -16.08 7.23 -11.31
CA TRP A 186 -15.90 7.56 -9.89
C TRP A 186 -15.42 8.99 -9.62
N LEU A 187 -15.02 9.76 -10.64
CA LEU A 187 -14.67 11.18 -10.50
C LEU A 187 -15.89 12.10 -10.66
N LYS A 188 -17.07 11.56 -10.98
CA LYS A 188 -18.32 12.31 -11.08
C LYS A 188 -18.91 12.56 -9.68
N ASN A 189 -18.28 13.49 -8.95
CA ASN A 189 -18.85 14.40 -7.93
C ASN A 189 -17.71 15.02 -7.09
N GLY A 190 -17.08 16.07 -7.63
CA GLY A 190 -16.31 17.06 -6.86
C GLY A 190 -14.81 16.78 -6.67
N ALA A 191 -13.97 17.12 -7.66
CA ALA A 191 -12.56 17.53 -7.48
C ALA A 191 -11.87 17.85 -8.83
N ARG A 192 -12.47 18.66 -9.70
CA ARG A 192 -11.69 19.36 -10.73
C ARG A 192 -11.87 20.84 -10.53
N ASP A 193 -10.85 21.46 -9.93
CA ASP A 193 -10.63 22.88 -10.16
C ASP A 193 -10.41 23.09 -11.68
N PRO A 194 -10.95 24.14 -12.30
CA PRO A 194 -11.03 24.22 -13.77
C PRO A 194 -9.71 24.60 -14.48
N GLU A 195 -8.59 24.73 -13.77
CA GLU A 195 -7.33 25.23 -14.36
C GLU A 195 -6.27 24.14 -14.44
N GLY A 196 -6.27 23.39 -15.55
CA GLY A 196 -5.24 22.38 -15.81
C GLY A 196 -5.52 21.53 -17.04
N SER A 197 -5.64 22.15 -18.20
CA SER A 197 -5.63 21.39 -19.46
C SER A 197 -4.22 20.84 -19.73
N PRO A 198 -4.07 19.58 -20.19
CA PRO A 198 -2.77 18.98 -20.41
C PRO A 198 -2.21 19.45 -21.76
N GLY A 199 -1.15 20.24 -21.70
CA GLY A 199 -0.41 20.62 -22.89
C GLY A 199 0.88 21.34 -22.53
N ARG A 200 2.01 20.66 -22.77
CA ARG A 200 3.41 21.16 -22.68
C ARG A 200 3.87 21.34 -21.22
N GLU A 201 5.02 20.87 -20.76
CA GLU A 201 6.28 20.47 -21.38
C GLU A 201 6.88 19.29 -20.59
N ALA A 202 7.33 18.27 -21.31
CA ALA A 202 8.32 17.34 -20.81
C ALA A 202 9.68 18.00 -21.07
N ASP A 203 10.20 18.78 -20.12
CA ASP A 203 11.62 19.17 -19.99
C ASP A 203 11.81 20.16 -18.83
N GLU A 204 11.65 19.71 -17.57
CA GLU A 204 12.19 20.45 -16.41
C GLU A 204 12.35 19.59 -15.13
N ALA A 205 12.56 18.28 -15.27
CA ALA A 205 12.62 17.34 -14.15
C ALA A 205 13.98 17.30 -13.40
N ALA A 206 14.79 18.37 -13.43
CA ALA A 206 16.16 18.34 -12.89
C ALA A 206 16.51 19.39 -11.83
N SER A 207 15.59 20.26 -11.40
CA SER A 207 15.89 21.18 -10.30
C SER A 207 14.66 21.63 -9.52
N LEU A 208 14.23 20.84 -8.55
CA LEU A 208 13.44 21.36 -7.43
C LEU A 208 14.08 20.85 -6.14
N GLN A 209 14.98 21.69 -5.62
CA GLN A 209 15.40 21.65 -4.23
C GLN A 209 14.16 21.85 -3.35
N SER A 210 14.17 21.15 -2.21
CA SER A 210 13.24 21.22 -1.08
C SER A 210 12.68 22.62 -0.80
N SER A 211 11.62 23.02 -1.51
CA SER A 211 10.81 24.18 -1.15
C SER A 211 9.45 23.67 -0.70
N ASN A 212 9.27 23.65 0.63
CA ASN A 212 8.00 23.61 1.37
C ASN A 212 6.77 23.30 0.51
N LEU A 213 6.50 22.02 0.28
CA LEU A 213 5.16 21.58 -0.09
C LEU A 213 4.31 21.71 1.18
N GLU A 214 3.65 22.85 1.33
CA GLU A 214 2.62 23.02 2.36
C GLU A 214 1.51 21.99 2.08
N SER A 215 1.26 21.10 3.04
CA SER A 215 0.07 20.24 3.00
C SER A 215 -1.15 21.12 2.71
N PRO A 216 -2.06 20.72 1.81
CA PRO A 216 -3.24 21.51 1.51
C PRO A 216 -3.95 21.83 2.83
N ALA A 217 -4.11 23.13 3.11
CA ALA A 217 -4.69 23.58 4.36
C ALA A 217 -6.17 23.16 4.41
N ILE A 218 -6.45 22.04 5.07
CA ILE A 218 -7.82 21.57 5.31
C ILE A 218 -8.47 22.57 6.27
N SER A 219 -9.22 23.52 5.70
CA SER A 219 -9.75 24.66 6.44
C SER A 219 -11.17 24.44 6.98
N GLY A 220 -11.87 23.39 6.53
CA GLY A 220 -13.25 23.11 6.90
C GLY A 220 -13.60 21.62 6.83
N PRO A 221 -14.82 21.24 7.25
CA PRO A 221 -15.25 19.85 7.22
C PRO A 221 -15.22 19.24 5.82
N GLN A 222 -14.76 17.99 5.72
CA GLN A 222 -14.66 17.25 4.45
C GLN A 222 -15.23 15.84 4.57
N ASP A 223 -15.61 15.25 3.45
CA ASP A 223 -15.98 13.85 3.41
C ASP A 223 -14.73 12.98 3.49
N PHE A 224 -14.78 11.93 4.30
CA PHE A 224 -13.68 11.00 4.54
C PHE A 224 -14.11 9.57 4.23
N LEU A 225 -13.29 8.85 3.47
CA LEU A 225 -13.53 7.46 3.10
C LEU A 225 -12.37 6.60 3.61
N LEU A 226 -12.70 5.59 4.42
CA LEU A 226 -11.79 4.53 4.80
C LEU A 226 -12.23 3.22 4.14
N GLU A 227 -11.37 2.64 3.33
CA GLU A 227 -11.57 1.30 2.76
C GLU A 227 -10.58 0.31 3.36
N LEU A 228 -11.08 -0.82 3.86
CA LEU A 228 -10.29 -1.95 4.31
C LEU A 228 -10.53 -3.11 3.32
N GLY A 229 -9.52 -3.42 2.51
CA GLY A 229 -9.55 -4.56 1.59
C GLY A 229 -9.24 -5.88 2.31
N SER A 230 -9.92 -6.95 1.92
CA SER A 230 -9.67 -8.32 2.36
C SER A 230 -9.70 -9.27 1.16
N GLU A 231 -9.06 -10.43 1.27
CA GLU A 231 -9.15 -11.44 0.21
C GLU A 231 -10.55 -12.04 0.13
N GLU A 232 -10.99 -12.74 1.18
CA GLU A 232 -12.33 -13.32 1.30
C GLU A 232 -12.69 -13.54 2.77
N LEU A 233 -13.41 -12.60 3.36
CA LEU A 233 -13.97 -12.70 4.71
C LEU A 233 -15.16 -13.68 4.70
N PRO A 234 -15.24 -14.59 5.68
CA PRO A 234 -16.46 -15.32 5.96
C PRO A 234 -17.67 -14.38 6.11
N PRO A 235 -18.88 -14.77 5.68
CA PRO A 235 -20.05 -13.89 5.72
C PRO A 235 -20.36 -13.32 7.11
N GLN A 236 -20.11 -14.09 8.18
CA GLN A 236 -20.31 -13.62 9.55
C GLN A 236 -19.28 -12.56 9.92
N ASP A 237 -18.01 -12.74 9.55
CA ASP A 237 -16.93 -11.79 9.83
C ASP A 237 -17.12 -10.47 9.09
N VAL A 238 -17.83 -10.46 7.94
CA VAL A 238 -18.24 -9.22 7.27
C VAL A 238 -19.23 -8.44 8.15
N VAL A 239 -20.25 -9.12 8.69
CA VAL A 239 -21.26 -8.49 9.55
C VAL A 239 -20.62 -7.96 10.84
N ASP A 240 -19.79 -8.79 11.47
CA ASP A 240 -19.09 -8.42 12.70
C ASP A 240 -18.07 -7.30 12.44
N GLY A 241 -17.39 -7.33 11.29
CA GLY A 241 -16.44 -6.31 10.86
C GLY A 241 -17.11 -4.96 10.60
N ILE A 242 -18.30 -4.93 9.99
CA ILE A 242 -19.11 -3.71 9.82
C ILE A 242 -19.42 -3.10 11.19
N ALA A 243 -19.97 -3.90 12.11
CA ALA A 243 -20.37 -3.43 13.43
C ALA A 243 -19.18 -2.91 14.25
N GLN A 244 -18.05 -3.64 14.23
CA GLN A 244 -16.84 -3.23 14.93
C GLN A 244 -16.23 -1.97 14.36
N LEU A 245 -16.20 -1.82 13.03
CA LEU A 245 -15.63 -0.64 12.38
C LEU A 245 -16.47 0.61 12.69
N GLU A 246 -17.80 0.48 12.69
CA GLU A 246 -18.72 1.56 13.08
C GLU A 246 -18.49 2.00 14.53
N GLU A 247 -18.47 1.05 15.47
CA GLU A 247 -18.25 1.33 16.89
C GLU A 247 -16.88 1.99 17.15
N LYS A 248 -15.82 1.45 16.53
CA LYS A 248 -14.45 1.93 16.72
C LYS A 248 -14.26 3.33 16.14
N LEU A 249 -14.77 3.59 14.93
CA LEU A 249 -14.67 4.92 14.33
C LEU A 249 -15.50 5.95 15.10
N ALA A 250 -16.72 5.61 15.52
CA ALA A 250 -17.54 6.49 16.34
C ALA A 250 -16.85 6.85 17.67
N THR A 251 -16.23 5.85 18.31
CA THR A 251 -15.45 6.05 19.54
C THR A 251 -14.21 6.90 19.28
N LEU A 252 -13.46 6.61 18.21
CA LEU A 252 -12.26 7.36 17.82
C LEU A 252 -12.58 8.84 17.58
N PHE A 253 -13.62 9.14 16.80
CA PHE A 253 -14.01 10.54 16.53
C PHE A 253 -14.49 11.25 17.79
N LYS A 254 -15.20 10.55 18.67
CA LYS A 254 -15.60 11.10 19.97
C LYS A 254 -14.40 11.42 20.86
N ASP A 255 -13.44 10.50 20.97
CA ASP A 255 -12.25 10.66 21.81
C ASP A 255 -11.32 11.74 21.26
N ALA A 256 -11.19 11.82 19.93
CA ALA A 256 -10.49 12.89 19.22
C ALA A 256 -11.28 14.21 19.16
N LYS A 257 -12.53 14.23 19.66
CA LYS A 257 -13.45 15.37 19.62
C LYS A 257 -13.60 15.97 18.22
N LEU A 258 -13.71 15.10 17.21
CA LEU A 258 -13.96 15.46 15.82
C LEU A 258 -15.45 15.33 15.52
N ALA A 259 -16.08 16.46 15.16
CA ALA A 259 -17.47 16.46 14.72
C ALA A 259 -17.59 15.85 13.32
N TYR A 260 -18.70 15.16 13.05
CA TYR A 260 -19.07 14.67 11.72
C TYR A 260 -20.59 14.67 11.57
N THR A 261 -21.09 14.65 10.33
CA THR A 261 -22.52 14.71 10.03
C THR A 261 -23.18 13.33 10.03
N ASP A 262 -22.54 12.37 9.35
CA ASP A 262 -23.02 10.99 9.24
C ASP A 262 -21.83 10.02 9.15
N LEU A 263 -21.98 8.82 9.71
CA LEU A 263 -21.04 7.70 9.60
C LEU A 263 -21.80 6.50 9.06
N ARG A 264 -21.44 6.06 7.85
CA ARG A 264 -22.03 4.89 7.23
C ARG A 264 -20.97 3.84 6.98
N VAL A 265 -21.18 2.64 7.52
CA VAL A 265 -20.31 1.49 7.28
C VAL A 265 -21.04 0.44 6.45
N THR A 266 -20.36 -0.07 5.42
CA THR A 266 -20.87 -1.14 4.54
C THR A 266 -19.76 -2.14 4.26
N GLY A 267 -20.12 -3.34 3.82
CA GLY A 267 -19.13 -4.38 3.58
C GLY A 267 -19.56 -5.45 2.59
N THR A 268 -18.55 -6.09 2.01
CA THR A 268 -18.61 -7.31 1.21
C THR A 268 -17.53 -8.27 1.74
N THR A 269 -17.48 -9.51 1.23
CA THR A 269 -16.43 -10.46 1.62
C THR A 269 -15.02 -9.95 1.31
N ARG A 270 -14.86 -8.99 0.40
CA ARG A 270 -13.54 -8.48 -0.01
C ARG A 270 -13.23 -7.06 0.45
N ARG A 271 -14.17 -6.41 1.12
CA ARG A 271 -14.03 -4.99 1.45
C ARG A 271 -14.97 -4.56 2.55
N LEU A 272 -14.46 -3.85 3.54
CA LEU A 272 -15.24 -3.03 4.46
C LEU A 272 -14.99 -1.55 4.12
N VAL A 273 -16.03 -0.74 4.14
CA VAL A 273 -15.98 0.69 3.76
C VAL A 273 -16.70 1.50 4.81
N ALA A 274 -16.00 2.47 5.39
CA ALA A 274 -16.60 3.51 6.23
C ALA A 274 -16.55 4.85 5.50
N PHE A 275 -17.72 5.44 5.26
CA PHE A 275 -17.88 6.75 4.66
C PHE A 275 -18.42 7.72 5.71
N VAL A 276 -17.66 8.79 5.94
CA VAL A 276 -17.94 9.82 6.95
C VAL A 276 -18.18 11.12 6.23
N THR A 277 -19.33 11.74 6.44
CA THR A 277 -19.65 13.02 5.79
C THR A 277 -19.39 14.20 6.72
N GLY A 278 -18.83 15.27 6.17
CA GLY A 278 -18.55 16.50 6.91
C GLY A 278 -17.72 16.29 8.18
N LEU A 279 -16.69 15.43 8.11
CA LEU A 279 -15.73 15.23 9.20
C LEU A 279 -14.90 16.50 9.41
N ALA A 280 -14.86 17.00 10.65
CA ALA A 280 -14.11 18.19 11.01
C ALA A 280 -12.61 18.04 10.70
N ALA A 281 -12.01 19.07 10.11
CA ALA A 281 -10.59 19.10 9.76
C ALA A 281 -9.65 19.05 10.98
N ARG A 282 -10.16 19.50 12.13
CA ARG A 282 -9.43 19.55 13.41
C ARG A 282 -10.42 19.48 14.57
N GLN A 283 -9.90 19.09 15.72
CA GLN A 283 -10.62 19.19 17.00
C GLN A 283 -11.01 20.65 17.29
N GLU A 284 -12.17 20.86 17.91
CA GLU A 284 -12.57 22.18 18.40
C GLU A 284 -11.71 22.67 19.58
N ASP A 285 -11.49 23.98 19.65
CA ASP A 285 -10.77 24.60 20.75
C ASP A 285 -11.50 24.35 22.08
N GLU A 286 -10.80 23.78 23.06
CA GLU A 286 -11.34 23.52 24.38
C GLU A 286 -10.81 24.54 25.39
N VAL A 287 -11.70 25.32 25.99
CA VAL A 287 -11.36 26.21 27.11
C VAL A 287 -11.56 25.45 28.42
N VAL A 288 -10.45 25.00 29.02
CA VAL A 288 -10.48 24.32 30.32
C VAL A 288 -10.19 25.34 31.44
N GLU A 289 -11.22 25.77 32.17
CA GLU A 289 -11.03 26.51 33.43
C GLU A 289 -10.56 25.54 34.52
N LYS A 290 -9.25 25.51 34.78
CA LYS A 290 -8.70 24.87 35.97
C LYS A 290 -8.73 25.85 37.13
N ARG A 291 -9.66 25.68 38.07
CA ARG A 291 -9.49 26.26 39.40
C ARG A 291 -8.32 25.53 40.07
N GLY A 292 -7.24 26.27 40.35
CA GLY A 292 -6.11 25.78 41.14
C GLY A 292 -6.53 25.39 42.56
N PRO A 293 -5.60 24.85 43.38
CA PRO A 293 -5.92 24.53 44.77
C PRO A 293 -6.44 25.76 45.54
#